data_AF-A0A430PZW0-F1
#
_entry.id   AF-A0A430PZW0-F1
#
_cell.length_a   1.000
_cell.length_b   1.000
_cell.length_c   1.000
_cell.angle_alpha   90.00
_cell.angle_beta   90.00
_cell.angle_gamma   90.00
#
_symmetry.space_group_name_H-M   'P 1'
#
loop_
_entity.id
_entity.type
_entity.pdbx_description
1 polymer ?
#
loop_
_entity_poly.entity_id
_entity_poly.type
_entity_poly.pdbx_seq_one_letter_code
_entity_poly.pdbx_strand_id
1 'polypeptide(L)'
;MGASIEEYERVAPPYSFIHVDQFESPAKLADYLKYLDKNDTAYNEYFAWHDHGIIHDRDSQPQCAMCLLAHTSHSFGPYWVPRVARDGGMMDVMVGNCVGILRTETLFYCRLY
;
A
#
# COMPACT_ATOMS: atom_id res chain seq x y z
N MET A 1 -8.96 -6.09 -20.55
CA MET A 1 -9.25 -5.18 -19.40
C MET A 1 -8.10 -5.28 -18.41
N GLY A 2 -7.50 -4.16 -17.97
CA GLY A 2 -6.34 -4.17 -17.09
C GLY A 2 -5.03 -3.80 -17.80
N ALA A 3 -3.90 -4.12 -17.17
CA ALA A 3 -2.56 -4.06 -17.76
C ALA A 3 -2.43 -5.04 -18.93
N SER A 4 -1.41 -4.89 -19.79
CA SER A 4 -1.23 -5.83 -20.90
C SER A 4 -0.76 -7.21 -20.41
N ILE A 5 -0.96 -8.26 -21.22
CA ILE A 5 -0.49 -9.62 -20.88
C ILE A 5 1.02 -9.60 -20.60
N GLU A 6 1.78 -8.85 -21.40
CA GLU A 6 3.24 -8.73 -21.25
C GLU A 6 3.63 -8.08 -19.92
N GLU A 7 2.84 -7.12 -19.42
CA GLU A 7 3.08 -6.53 -18.11
C GLU A 7 2.84 -7.52 -16.97
N TYR A 8 1.83 -8.38 -17.11
CA TYR A 8 1.60 -9.46 -16.15
C TYR A 8 2.70 -10.52 -16.22
N GLU A 9 3.13 -10.95 -17.40
CA GLU A 9 4.22 -11.92 -17.56
C GLU A 9 5.56 -11.44 -16.98
N ARG A 10 5.81 -10.12 -16.99
CA ARG A 10 7.03 -9.54 -16.42
C ARG A 10 7.08 -9.60 -14.88
N VAL A 11 5.92 -9.59 -14.22
CA VAL A 11 5.82 -9.39 -12.76
C VAL A 11 5.29 -10.63 -12.05
N ALA A 12 4.31 -11.31 -12.65
CA ALA A 12 3.65 -12.45 -12.07
C ALA A 12 4.41 -13.74 -12.39
N PRO A 13 4.41 -14.73 -11.48
CA PRO A 13 4.91 -16.07 -11.79
C PRO A 13 4.20 -16.65 -13.02
N PRO A 14 4.87 -17.50 -13.81
CA PRO A 14 4.23 -18.16 -14.94
C PRO A 14 3.02 -18.97 -14.48
N TYR A 15 1.95 -18.97 -15.29
CA TYR A 15 0.68 -19.67 -15.03
C TYR A 15 -0.11 -19.20 -13.79
N SER A 16 0.24 -18.05 -13.19
CA SER A 16 -0.43 -17.53 -11.99
C SER A 16 -1.64 -16.63 -12.24
N PHE A 17 -1.95 -16.30 -13.50
CA PHE A 17 -3.06 -15.41 -13.85
C PHE A 17 -3.82 -15.92 -15.07
N ILE A 18 -5.09 -15.50 -15.17
CA ILE A 18 -5.95 -15.72 -16.33
C ILE A 18 -6.29 -14.34 -16.89
N HIS A 19 -5.84 -14.05 -18.11
CA HIS A 19 -6.12 -12.76 -18.73
C HIS A 19 -7.40 -12.82 -19.57
N VAL A 20 -8.24 -11.79 -19.45
CA VAL A 20 -9.56 -11.76 -20.14
C VAL A 20 -9.39 -11.86 -21.67
N ASP A 21 -8.35 -11.22 -22.21
CA ASP A 21 -8.10 -11.16 -23.65
C ASP A 21 -7.57 -12.50 -24.21
N GLN A 22 -7.28 -13.50 -23.37
CA GLN A 22 -6.98 -14.88 -23.80
C GLN A 22 -8.25 -15.65 -24.21
N PHE A 23 -9.44 -15.11 -23.93
CA PHE A 23 -10.72 -15.74 -24.26
C PHE A 23 -11.46 -14.93 -25.32
N GLU A 24 -12.11 -15.63 -26.24
CA GLU A 24 -12.92 -15.01 -27.30
C GLU A 24 -14.08 -14.16 -26.76
N SER A 25 -14.56 -14.47 -25.56
CA SER A 25 -15.62 -13.71 -24.90
C SER A 25 -15.59 -13.87 -23.38
N PRO A 26 -16.17 -12.92 -22.61
CA PRO A 26 -16.35 -13.06 -21.17
C PRO A 26 -17.18 -14.28 -20.77
N ALA A 27 -18.07 -14.76 -21.65
CA ALA A 27 -18.86 -15.97 -21.41
C ALA A 27 -17.97 -17.22 -21.39
N LYS A 28 -17.00 -17.32 -22.31
CA LYS A 28 -16.02 -18.42 -22.32
C LYS A 28 -15.11 -18.41 -21.10
N LEU A 29 -14.72 -17.22 -20.64
CA LEU A 29 -14.01 -17.08 -19.37
C LEU A 29 -14.87 -17.60 -18.20
N ALA A 30 -16.15 -17.20 -18.14
CA ALA A 30 -17.05 -17.67 -17.08
C ALA A 30 -17.26 -19.20 -17.11
N ASP A 31 -17.34 -19.80 -18.30
CA ASP A 31 -17.43 -21.25 -18.45
C ASP A 31 -16.14 -21.96 -17.99
N TYR A 32 -14.98 -21.39 -18.29
CA TYR A 32 -13.69 -21.89 -17.81
C TYR A 32 -13.57 -21.81 -16.27
N LEU A 33 -14.00 -20.71 -15.67
CA LEU A 33 -14.02 -20.56 -14.21
C LEU A 33 -14.96 -21.58 -13.55
N LYS A 34 -16.13 -21.84 -14.14
CA LYS A 34 -17.04 -22.91 -13.68
C LYS A 34 -16.45 -24.31 -13.82
N TYR A 35 -15.61 -24.54 -14.84
CA TYR A 35 -14.90 -25.81 -14.99
C TYR A 35 -13.88 -26.01 -13.87
N LEU A 36 -13.09 -24.99 -13.56
CA LEU A 36 -12.12 -25.03 -12.45
C LEU A 36 -12.83 -25.25 -11.11
N ASP A 37 -13.93 -24.53 -10.85
CA ASP A 37 -14.71 -24.65 -9.61
C ASP A 37 -15.30 -26.06 -9.38
N LYS A 38 -15.60 -26.80 -10.45
CA LYS A 38 -16.20 -28.14 -10.37
C LYS A 38 -15.19 -29.28 -10.34
N ASN A 39 -13.93 -29.02 -10.66
CA ASN A 39 -12.91 -30.04 -10.82
C ASN A 39 -11.72 -29.72 -9.92
N ASP A 40 -11.75 -30.27 -8.71
CA ASP A 40 -10.70 -30.08 -7.70
C ASP A 40 -9.30 -30.41 -8.23
N THR A 41 -9.17 -31.44 -9.07
CA THR A 41 -7.87 -31.80 -9.67
C THR A 41 -7.37 -30.69 -10.60
N ALA A 42 -8.21 -30.22 -11.52
CA ALA A 42 -7.83 -29.15 -12.44
C ALA A 42 -7.63 -27.80 -11.73
N TYR A 43 -8.39 -27.55 -10.66
CA TYR A 43 -8.18 -26.41 -9.78
C TYR A 43 -6.79 -26.47 -9.14
N ASN A 44 -6.46 -27.58 -8.48
CA ASN A 44 -5.18 -27.74 -7.80
C ASN A 44 -4.00 -27.68 -8.77
N GLU A 45 -4.12 -28.25 -9.97
CA GLU A 45 -3.11 -28.12 -11.03
C GLU A 45 -2.93 -26.67 -11.46
N TYR A 46 -4.02 -25.91 -11.63
CA TYR A 46 -3.94 -24.49 -11.97
C TYR A 46 -3.29 -23.67 -10.85
N PHE A 47 -3.62 -23.94 -9.58
CA PHE A 47 -3.07 -23.24 -8.42
C PHE A 47 -1.69 -23.76 -7.98
N ALA A 48 -1.06 -24.68 -8.70
CA ALA A 48 0.25 -25.22 -8.37
C ALA A 48 1.37 -24.15 -8.30
N TRP A 49 1.19 -23.00 -8.96
CA TRP A 49 2.13 -21.87 -8.89
C TRP A 49 2.32 -21.32 -7.46
N HIS A 50 1.39 -21.57 -6.53
CA HIS A 50 1.52 -21.18 -5.13
C HIS A 50 2.72 -21.82 -4.43
N ASP A 51 3.10 -23.05 -4.80
CA ASP A 51 4.25 -23.74 -4.21
C ASP A 51 5.59 -23.15 -4.66
N HIS A 52 5.59 -22.36 -5.73
CA HIS A 52 6.79 -21.77 -6.32
C HIS A 52 7.02 -20.31 -5.91
N GLY A 53 6.07 -19.72 -5.18
CA GLY A 53 6.17 -18.35 -4.69
C GLY A 53 6.85 -18.28 -3.33
N ILE A 54 8.03 -17.67 -3.26
CA ILE A 54 8.57 -17.23 -1.98
C ILE A 54 7.72 -16.04 -1.55
N ILE A 55 6.76 -16.25 -0.64
CA ILE A 55 6.17 -15.15 0.10
C ILE A 55 7.31 -14.65 1.00
N HIS A 56 7.95 -13.55 0.60
CA HIS A 56 8.70 -12.76 1.57
C HIS A 56 7.68 -12.37 2.64
N ASP A 57 7.77 -13.02 3.78
CA ASP A 57 7.05 -12.57 4.95
C ASP A 57 7.33 -11.08 5.09
N ARG A 58 6.26 -10.32 5.28
CA ARG A 58 6.37 -8.91 5.61
C ARG A 58 6.96 -8.82 7.03
N ASP A 59 8.28 -9.00 7.14
CA ASP A 59 9.05 -8.70 8.34
C ASP A 59 8.84 -7.23 8.75
N SER A 60 8.51 -6.37 7.79
CA SER A 60 7.86 -5.10 8.09
C SER A 60 6.36 -5.34 8.22
N GLN A 61 5.85 -5.52 9.43
CA GLN A 61 4.45 -5.28 9.74
C GLN A 61 4.25 -3.75 9.76
N PRO A 62 3.92 -3.07 8.64
CA PRO A 62 3.81 -1.61 8.63
C PRO A 62 2.77 -1.11 9.64
N GLN A 63 1.76 -1.93 9.93
CA GLN A 63 0.77 -1.66 10.96
C GLN A 63 1.42 -1.55 12.35
N CYS A 64 2.38 -2.42 12.68
CA CYS A 64 3.09 -2.37 13.95
C CYS A 64 4.06 -1.19 14.00
N ALA A 65 4.73 -0.86 12.89
CA ALA A 65 5.57 0.34 12.81
C ALA A 65 4.75 1.62 13.01
N MET A 66 3.55 1.70 12.42
CA MET A 66 2.61 2.81 12.65
C MET A 66 2.14 2.89 14.10
N CYS A 67 1.75 1.77 14.71
CA CYS A 67 1.35 1.74 16.12
C CYS A 67 2.51 2.15 17.04
N LEU A 68 3.74 1.69 16.77
CA LEU A 68 4.94 2.08 17.50
C LEU A 68 5.18 3.58 17.38
N LEU A 69 5.15 4.14 16.17
CA LEU A 69 5.31 5.59 15.94
C LEU A 69 4.24 6.41 16.65
N ALA A 70 2.98 5.97 16.64
CA ALA A 70 1.90 6.64 17.36
C ALA A 70 2.11 6.59 18.88
N HIS A 71 2.54 5.44 19.41
CA HIS A 71 2.78 5.26 20.85
C HIS A 71 4.06 5.95 21.34
N THR A 72 5.09 6.04 20.51
CA THR A 72 6.33 6.76 20.82
C THR A 72 6.28 8.21 20.36
N SER A 73 5.14 8.69 19.83
CA SER A 73 4.97 10.07 19.35
C SER A 73 5.33 11.10 20.42
N HIS A 74 4.98 10.83 21.67
CA HIS A 74 5.33 11.65 22.83
C HIS A 74 6.81 11.57 23.23
N SER A 75 7.52 10.51 22.82
CA SER A 75 8.94 10.31 23.09
C SER A 75 9.83 11.02 22.08
N PHE A 76 9.28 11.44 20.94
CA PHE A 76 9.99 12.30 20.00
C PHE A 76 9.96 13.74 20.52
N GLY A 77 11.14 14.27 20.84
CA GLY A 77 11.31 15.68 21.13
C GLY A 77 10.99 16.55 19.91
N PRO A 78 10.92 17.88 20.05
CA PRO A 78 10.68 18.77 18.92
C PRO A 78 11.76 18.54 17.86
N TYR A 79 11.36 18.11 16.67
CA TYR A 79 12.25 17.94 15.52
C TYR A 79 11.88 18.92 14.42
N TRP A 80 12.90 19.41 13.73
CA TRP A 80 12.73 20.31 12.59
C TRP A 80 12.44 19.46 11.35
N VAL A 81 11.31 19.72 10.69
CA VAL A 81 11.06 19.14 9.36
C VAL A 81 11.44 20.20 8.32
N PRO A 82 12.48 19.98 7.50
CA PRO A 82 12.74 20.88 6.39
C PRO A 82 11.55 20.76 5.43
N ARG A 83 10.82 21.85 5.21
CA ARG A 83 9.77 21.85 4.18
C ARG A 83 10.44 21.70 2.81
N VAL A 84 10.07 20.64 2.08
CA VAL A 84 10.23 20.61 0.62
C VAL A 84 9.39 21.76 0.07
N ALA A 85 10.06 22.80 -0.43
CA ALA A 85 9.46 24.05 -0.86
C ALA A 85 8.44 23.79 -1.99
N ARG A 86 7.17 24.14 -1.76
CA ARG A 86 6.23 24.34 -2.87
C ARG A 86 6.17 25.80 -3.30
N ASP A 87 6.39 26.77 -2.41
CA ASP A 87 6.16 28.20 -2.72
C ASP A 87 7.15 29.17 -2.03
N GLY A 88 8.46 28.97 -2.23
CA GLY A 88 9.46 30.05 -2.12
C GLY A 88 9.72 30.71 -0.74
N GLY A 89 9.21 30.18 0.36
CA GLY A 89 9.49 30.66 1.72
C GLY A 89 9.92 29.55 2.68
N MET A 90 11.16 29.62 3.18
CA MET A 90 11.71 28.68 4.16
C MET A 90 11.21 29.06 5.56
N MET A 91 10.20 28.36 6.06
CA MET A 91 9.83 28.47 7.48
C MET A 91 9.79 27.06 8.07
N ASP A 92 10.63 26.82 9.07
CA ASP A 92 10.69 25.57 9.80
C ASP A 92 9.36 25.34 10.55
N VAL A 93 8.80 24.14 10.42
CA VAL A 93 7.61 23.73 11.18
C VAL A 93 8.08 22.84 12.32
N MET A 94 7.91 23.31 13.55
CA MET A 94 8.07 22.48 14.75
C MET A 94 6.81 21.64 14.92
N VAL A 95 6.95 20.32 14.93
CA VAL A 95 5.86 19.38 15.24
C VAL A 95 6.10 18.82 16.65
N GLY A 96 5.19 19.10 17.58
CA GLY A 96 5.30 18.80 19.02
C GLY A 96 4.64 19.88 19.89
N ASN A 97 4.46 19.66 21.20
CA ASN A 97 3.63 20.50 22.09
C ASN A 97 4.22 21.90 22.34
N CYS A 98 3.95 22.77 21.38
CA CYS A 98 3.77 24.23 21.41
C CYS A 98 4.92 25.11 21.91
N VAL A 99 5.62 25.77 20.97
CA VAL A 99 5.92 27.22 21.07
C VAL A 99 5.66 27.86 19.71
N GLY A 100 4.69 28.77 19.65
CA GLY A 100 4.33 29.48 18.43
C GLY A 100 5.17 30.74 18.20
N ILE A 101 5.35 31.11 16.93
CA ILE A 101 5.48 32.51 16.51
C ILE A 101 4.62 32.68 15.25
N LEU A 102 3.39 33.17 15.41
CA LEU A 102 2.63 33.82 14.35
C LEU A 102 2.79 35.33 14.54
N ARG A 103 3.30 35.99 13.50
CA ARG A 103 3.38 37.45 13.43
C ARG A 103 1.96 37.98 13.35
N THR A 104 1.62 38.85 14.30
CA THR A 104 0.45 39.76 14.34
C THR A 104 -0.93 39.12 14.20
N GLU A 105 -1.63 39.05 15.34
CA GLU A 105 -3.09 39.00 15.47
C GLU A 105 -3.83 37.79 14.88
N THR A 106 -3.66 36.61 15.48
CA THR A 106 -4.81 35.72 15.72
C THR A 106 -4.52 34.83 16.92
N LEU A 107 -5.34 34.99 17.97
CA LEU A 107 -5.34 34.15 19.17
C LEU A 107 -5.44 32.66 18.78
N PHE A 108 -4.47 31.85 19.18
CA PHE A 108 -4.72 30.42 19.37
C PHE A 108 -4.32 30.01 20.78
N TYR A 109 -5.37 29.78 21.55
CA TYR A 109 -5.39 29.24 22.88
C TYR A 109 -4.85 27.80 22.83
N CYS A 110 -3.74 27.52 23.52
CA CYS A 110 -3.38 26.15 23.90
C CYS A 110 -3.46 26.05 25.41
N ARG A 111 -4.67 25.80 25.89
CA ARG A 111 -4.92 25.17 27.18
C ARG A 111 -5.47 23.79 26.85
N LEU A 112 -4.87 22.75 27.42
CA LEU A 112 -5.55 21.64 28.06
C LEU A 112 -4.46 20.77 28.72
N TYR A 113 -4.71 20.54 30.01
CA TYR A 113 -3.96 19.82 31.06
C TYR A 113 -2.75 18.98 30.67
#